data_AF-A0A060DWW5-F1
#
_entry.id   AF-A0A060DWW5-F1
#
_cell.length_a   1.000
_cell.length_b   1.000
_cell.length_c   1.000
_cell.angle_alpha   90.00
_cell.angle_beta   90.00
_cell.angle_gamma   90.00
#
_symmetry.space_group_name_H-M   'P 1'
#
loop_
_entity.id
_entity.type
_entity.pdbx_description
1 polymer ?
#
loop_
_entity_poly.entity_id
_entity_poly.type
_entity_poly.pdbx_seq_one_letter_code
_entity_poly.pdbx_strand_id
1 'polypeptide(L)'
;MAFEGPPYKRAQDIWEAAAEQLEAGAFGEVVPKEMSGLLHKLLSEEREDDEAARLWGCAVARAAVSAPDRLFLASYLVENLFVALDALVGALTERLRSGTADRLLDSLQGIVTSIRDHPDEDAFSPDKARFRQIVHERKKAEHVDTLWRQDFGYVYWSHQGLRLIHALRPVDRQRYLAMLEETALPQAVEQELWAIDLRSNFPELLALLEAAPSVQSAPEQPQWNGRMTAPILLSVAIEHVNTAAGAQRGDDLTEEQEEVAKALLGEVVSILLARADGRFLALYWLAYLIGEHQRNAGMQKRSVVSSAIGALSDALVAGGAGYADVQWAFSCLTASMSALKALRERGAGPDTEQRGISATDAFLAAVLLEIPEERLRTESSGSALLETYRVVLLKRDPGLRTLDNHMFPNERHFSPALLFCDHEDPGALWREIWLLLSEQRRRAQGRISDIGSEDPSFFHLCVGIGLVDWLIEKERPGDAKRVWDEIFDGAFPIALTLGRVAAGRWRHAIAKLFARLPHIVQAQNPSADAASEAANQLARIGGDDEWFVWCAAMLRLNGIGIADLAHACQQLGMDLIHRFEEFLTWEIRPGNRRPVSPVIIQIKEILTELKPPPRTR
;
A
#
# COMPACT_ATOMS: atom_id res chain seq x y z
N MET A 1 -7.07 -29.89 -43.71
CA MET A 1 -8.28 -29.86 -44.57
C MET A 1 -8.44 -28.43 -45.04
N ALA A 2 -8.35 -28.19 -46.34
CA ALA A 2 -8.40 -26.86 -46.94
C ALA A 2 -9.85 -26.33 -46.87
N PHE A 3 -10.03 -25.18 -46.22
CA PHE A 3 -11.27 -24.41 -46.23
C PHE A 3 -11.42 -23.64 -47.54
N GLU A 4 -11.45 -24.33 -48.69
CA GLU A 4 -11.87 -23.73 -49.96
C GLU A 4 -13.39 -23.82 -50.08
N GLY A 5 -14.10 -23.04 -49.26
CA GLY A 5 -15.55 -22.88 -49.34
C GLY A 5 -15.95 -21.61 -50.10
N PRO A 6 -17.18 -21.52 -50.64
CA PRO A 6 -17.74 -20.29 -51.22
C PRO A 6 -17.65 -19.03 -50.33
N PRO A 7 -17.72 -19.09 -48.98
CA PRO A 7 -17.49 -17.89 -48.15
C PRO A 7 -16.03 -17.41 -48.15
N TYR A 8 -15.04 -18.30 -48.26
CA TYR A 8 -13.61 -17.94 -48.25
C TYR A 8 -13.21 -17.14 -49.49
N LYS A 9 -13.61 -17.64 -50.67
CA LYS A 9 -13.36 -16.92 -51.93
C LYS A 9 -14.07 -15.55 -51.96
N ARG A 10 -15.28 -15.48 -51.41
CA ARG A 10 -16.03 -14.22 -51.29
C ARG A 10 -15.37 -13.22 -50.35
N ALA A 11 -14.82 -13.68 -49.22
CA ALA A 11 -14.03 -12.83 -48.32
C ALA A 11 -12.75 -12.33 -49.00
N GLN A 12 -12.09 -13.19 -49.79
CA GLN A 12 -10.91 -12.83 -50.57
C GLN A 12 -11.21 -11.83 -51.68
N ASP A 13 -12.28 -12.02 -52.46
CA ASP A 13 -12.69 -11.09 -53.52
C ASP A 13 -13.08 -9.71 -52.93
N ILE A 14 -13.73 -9.68 -51.76
CA ILE A 14 -14.05 -8.44 -51.05
C ILE A 14 -12.79 -7.80 -50.46
N TRP A 15 -11.83 -8.61 -50.00
CA TRP A 15 -10.52 -8.13 -49.54
C TRP A 15 -9.72 -7.48 -50.68
N GLU A 16 -9.66 -8.10 -51.87
CA GLU A 16 -9.00 -7.51 -53.05
C GLU A 16 -9.65 -6.18 -53.42
N ALA A 17 -10.99 -6.12 -53.44
CA ALA A 17 -11.73 -4.89 -53.72
C ALA A 17 -11.52 -3.79 -52.64
N ALA A 18 -11.47 -4.18 -51.37
CA ALA A 18 -11.19 -3.26 -50.27
C ALA A 18 -9.75 -2.73 -50.31
N ALA A 19 -8.78 -3.61 -50.58
CA ALA A 19 -7.37 -3.25 -50.74
C ALA A 19 -7.19 -2.30 -51.93
N GLU A 20 -7.80 -2.59 -53.08
CA GLU A 20 -7.80 -1.70 -54.24
C GLU A 20 -8.41 -0.33 -53.91
N GLN A 21 -9.52 -0.27 -53.18
CA GLN A 21 -10.14 1.00 -52.79
C GLN A 21 -9.30 1.80 -51.79
N LEU A 22 -8.67 1.12 -50.82
CA LEU A 22 -7.76 1.74 -49.85
C LEU A 22 -6.47 2.25 -50.53
N GLU A 23 -5.93 1.50 -51.50
CA GLU A 23 -4.74 1.85 -52.28
C GLU A 23 -5.02 2.95 -53.32
N ALA A 24 -6.22 2.99 -53.93
CA ALA A 24 -6.62 3.98 -54.93
C ALA A 24 -6.86 5.39 -54.36
N GLY A 25 -6.60 5.60 -53.06
CA GLY A 25 -6.54 6.93 -52.45
C GLY A 25 -7.74 7.33 -51.60
N ALA A 26 -8.65 6.41 -51.26
CA ALA A 26 -9.87 6.68 -50.49
C ALA A 26 -9.63 6.93 -48.98
N PHE A 27 -8.87 7.98 -48.65
CA PHE A 27 -8.88 8.59 -47.32
C PHE A 27 -8.80 10.12 -47.42
N GLY A 28 -10.01 10.68 -47.60
CA GLY A 28 -10.45 12.08 -47.55
C GLY A 28 -11.53 12.34 -48.61
N GLU A 29 -12.79 12.68 -48.32
CA GLU A 29 -13.52 13.02 -47.08
C GLU A 29 -14.43 11.88 -46.61
N VAL A 30 -14.40 11.57 -45.31
CA VAL A 30 -15.26 10.62 -44.57
C VAL A 30 -15.27 9.20 -45.16
N VAL A 31 -14.68 8.24 -44.43
CA VAL A 31 -14.86 6.80 -44.71
C VAL A 31 -16.33 6.55 -45.04
N PRO A 32 -16.68 6.18 -46.29
CA PRO A 32 -18.07 6.03 -46.66
C PRO A 32 -18.72 5.03 -45.69
N LYS A 33 -19.93 5.32 -45.20
CA LYS A 33 -20.76 4.34 -44.46
C LYS A 33 -20.83 2.99 -45.19
N GLU A 34 -20.57 3.00 -46.49
CA GLU A 34 -20.45 1.87 -47.40
C GLU A 34 -19.28 0.94 -47.07
N MET A 35 -18.10 1.44 -46.65
CA MET A 35 -16.96 0.59 -46.24
C MET A 35 -17.21 -0.07 -44.88
N SER A 36 -17.71 0.68 -43.91
CA SER A 36 -18.17 0.12 -42.63
C SER A 36 -19.34 -0.86 -42.84
N GLY A 37 -20.24 -0.56 -43.78
CA GLY A 37 -21.34 -1.46 -44.17
C GLY A 37 -20.87 -2.72 -44.89
N LEU A 38 -19.81 -2.66 -45.69
CA LEU A 38 -19.17 -3.82 -46.34
C LEU A 38 -18.58 -4.77 -45.29
N LEU A 39 -17.88 -4.21 -44.29
CA LEU A 39 -17.34 -4.94 -43.15
C LEU A 39 -18.44 -5.52 -42.26
N HIS A 40 -19.45 -4.72 -41.93
CA HIS A 40 -20.57 -5.16 -41.11
C HIS A 40 -21.34 -6.28 -41.81
N LYS A 41 -21.45 -6.24 -43.14
CA LYS A 41 -22.01 -7.32 -43.95
C LYS A 41 -21.13 -8.59 -43.93
N LEU A 42 -19.81 -8.41 -44.01
CA LEU A 42 -18.80 -9.47 -43.88
C LEU A 42 -18.87 -10.21 -42.54
N LEU A 43 -19.16 -9.49 -41.45
CA LEU A 43 -19.21 -10.03 -40.08
C LEU A 43 -20.63 -10.38 -39.60
N SER A 44 -21.69 -9.89 -40.26
CA SER A 44 -23.09 -10.12 -39.87
C SER A 44 -23.73 -11.37 -40.46
N GLU A 45 -23.14 -12.00 -41.48
CA GLU A 45 -23.62 -13.27 -42.03
C GLU A 45 -23.21 -14.43 -41.06
N GLU A 46 -23.86 -14.44 -39.89
CA GLU A 46 -23.99 -15.47 -38.84
C GLU A 46 -22.77 -15.93 -38.00
N ARG A 47 -21.53 -15.52 -38.29
CA ARG A 47 -20.38 -15.67 -37.37
C ARG A 47 -19.37 -14.54 -37.61
N GLU A 48 -18.81 -13.97 -36.54
CA GLU A 48 -17.52 -13.28 -36.64
C GLU A 48 -16.52 -14.29 -37.24
N ASP A 49 -16.16 -14.09 -38.50
CA ASP A 49 -15.13 -14.89 -39.16
C ASP A 49 -13.77 -14.24 -38.85
N ASP A 50 -13.08 -14.79 -37.85
CA ASP A 50 -11.74 -14.33 -37.43
C ASP A 50 -10.78 -14.22 -38.61
N GLU A 51 -10.89 -15.10 -39.62
CA GLU A 51 -10.03 -15.06 -40.80
C GLU A 51 -10.34 -13.83 -41.67
N ALA A 52 -11.61 -13.48 -41.82
CA ALA A 52 -12.02 -12.32 -42.59
C ALA A 52 -11.64 -11.00 -41.89
N ALA A 53 -11.78 -10.94 -40.55
CA ALA A 53 -11.29 -9.83 -39.75
C ALA A 53 -9.77 -9.69 -39.85
N ARG A 54 -9.03 -10.81 -39.81
CA ARG A 54 -7.57 -10.84 -39.98
C ARG A 54 -7.15 -10.32 -41.35
N LEU A 55 -7.80 -10.76 -42.42
CA LEU A 55 -7.56 -10.29 -43.79
C LEU A 55 -7.81 -8.78 -43.92
N TRP A 56 -8.91 -8.28 -43.36
CA TRP A 56 -9.22 -6.84 -43.31
C TRP A 56 -8.10 -6.05 -42.62
N GLY A 57 -7.67 -6.48 -41.44
CA GLY A 57 -6.56 -5.86 -40.71
C GLY A 57 -5.27 -5.81 -41.54
N CYS A 58 -4.94 -6.90 -42.25
CA CYS A 58 -3.80 -6.93 -43.18
C CYS A 58 -3.94 -5.96 -44.37
N ALA A 59 -5.13 -5.82 -44.96
CA ALA A 59 -5.37 -4.85 -46.04
C ALA A 59 -5.18 -3.40 -45.55
N VAL A 60 -5.82 -3.07 -44.42
CA VAL A 60 -5.69 -1.77 -43.77
C VAL A 60 -4.22 -1.48 -43.44
N ALA A 61 -3.46 -2.47 -42.98
CA ALA A 61 -2.04 -2.33 -42.73
C ALA A 61 -1.22 -2.02 -43.98
N ARG A 62 -1.44 -2.73 -45.09
CA ARG A 62 -0.72 -2.47 -46.36
C ARG A 62 -0.97 -1.05 -46.86
N ALA A 63 -2.22 -0.59 -46.77
CA ALA A 63 -2.58 0.77 -47.11
C ALA A 63 -1.90 1.78 -46.18
N ALA A 64 -1.93 1.54 -44.86
CA ALA A 64 -1.29 2.40 -43.86
C ALA A 64 0.25 2.44 -44.01
N VAL A 65 0.89 1.34 -44.40
CA VAL A 65 2.34 1.30 -44.67
C VAL A 65 2.69 2.11 -45.92
N SER A 66 1.82 2.11 -46.93
CA SER A 66 1.99 2.88 -48.17
C SER A 66 1.71 4.38 -47.97
N ALA A 67 0.81 4.73 -47.05
CA ALA A 67 0.48 6.10 -46.66
C ALA A 67 0.47 6.26 -45.12
N PRO A 68 1.66 6.34 -44.48
CA PRO A 68 1.79 6.40 -43.02
C PRO A 68 1.06 7.57 -42.35
N ASP A 69 0.87 8.68 -43.06
CA ASP A 69 0.10 9.84 -42.62
C ASP A 69 -1.37 9.52 -42.29
N ARG A 70 -1.88 8.38 -42.77
CA ARG A 70 -3.26 7.90 -42.56
C ARG A 70 -3.39 6.86 -41.46
N LEU A 71 -2.31 6.61 -40.69
CA LEU A 71 -2.25 5.57 -39.66
C LEU A 71 -3.34 5.74 -38.58
N PHE A 72 -3.64 6.96 -38.17
CA PHE A 72 -4.72 7.24 -37.22
C PHE A 72 -6.10 6.83 -37.76
N LEU A 73 -6.35 7.07 -39.04
CA LEU A 73 -7.61 6.69 -39.68
C LEU A 73 -7.71 5.18 -39.89
N ALA A 74 -6.57 4.51 -40.12
CA ALA A 74 -6.48 3.05 -40.14
C ALA A 74 -6.91 2.43 -38.81
N SER A 75 -6.57 3.02 -37.64
CA SER A 75 -7.08 2.51 -36.35
C SER A 75 -8.59 2.58 -36.21
N TYR A 76 -9.26 3.60 -36.75
CA TYR A 76 -10.73 3.68 -36.72
C TYR A 76 -11.41 2.62 -37.61
N LEU A 77 -10.78 2.23 -38.73
CA LEU A 77 -11.33 1.22 -39.63
C LEU A 77 -11.37 -0.18 -39.02
N VAL A 78 -10.55 -0.44 -38.02
CA VAL A 78 -10.48 -1.71 -37.29
C VAL A 78 -11.01 -1.58 -35.86
N GLU A 79 -11.65 -0.44 -35.56
CA GLU A 79 -12.21 -0.16 -34.23
C GLU A 79 -13.24 -1.24 -33.86
N ASN A 80 -13.14 -1.75 -32.64
CA ASN A 80 -13.95 -2.86 -32.09
C ASN A 80 -13.74 -4.23 -32.75
N LEU A 81 -12.82 -4.38 -33.70
CA LEU A 81 -12.43 -5.66 -34.29
C LEU A 81 -11.07 -6.11 -33.77
N PHE A 82 -11.06 -6.81 -32.62
CA PHE A 82 -9.83 -7.23 -31.95
C PHE A 82 -8.87 -7.98 -32.90
N VAL A 83 -9.38 -8.94 -33.67
CA VAL A 83 -8.58 -9.74 -34.62
C VAL A 83 -8.02 -8.89 -35.77
N ALA A 84 -8.78 -7.92 -36.27
CA ALA A 84 -8.31 -7.02 -37.34
C ALA A 84 -7.24 -6.04 -36.83
N LEU A 85 -7.40 -5.53 -35.61
CA LEU A 85 -6.42 -4.66 -34.98
C LEU A 85 -5.12 -5.40 -34.70
N ASP A 86 -5.18 -6.64 -34.20
CA ASP A 86 -3.99 -7.48 -34.00
C ASP A 86 -3.26 -7.76 -35.31
N ALA A 87 -3.99 -8.03 -36.40
CA ALA A 87 -3.42 -8.19 -37.73
C ALA A 87 -2.77 -6.90 -38.25
N LEU A 88 -3.40 -5.74 -38.01
CA LEU A 88 -2.82 -4.43 -38.32
C LEU A 88 -1.50 -4.21 -37.58
N VAL A 89 -1.49 -4.40 -36.26
CA VAL A 89 -0.29 -4.25 -35.42
C VAL A 89 0.81 -5.23 -35.85
N GLY A 90 0.45 -6.48 -36.17
CA GLY A 90 1.39 -7.50 -36.66
C GLY A 90 2.06 -7.09 -37.97
N ALA A 91 1.30 -6.59 -38.94
CA ALA A 91 1.86 -6.13 -40.21
C ALA A 91 2.73 -4.86 -40.06
N LEU A 92 2.35 -3.93 -39.18
CA LEU A 92 3.20 -2.77 -38.84
C LEU A 92 4.52 -3.22 -38.19
N THR A 93 4.46 -4.24 -37.32
CA THR A 93 5.64 -4.85 -36.68
C THR A 93 6.62 -5.41 -37.72
N GLU A 94 6.11 -6.17 -38.68
CA GLU A 94 6.95 -6.73 -39.77
C GLU A 94 7.62 -5.62 -40.59
N ARG A 95 6.89 -4.53 -40.86
CA ARG A 95 7.43 -3.39 -41.58
C ARG A 95 8.52 -2.66 -40.78
N LEU A 96 8.32 -2.48 -39.48
CA LEU A 96 9.32 -1.87 -38.60
C LEU A 96 10.61 -2.70 -38.55
N ARG A 97 10.50 -4.04 -38.56
CA ARG A 97 11.67 -4.94 -38.63
C ARG A 97 12.44 -4.86 -39.94
N SER A 98 11.80 -4.50 -41.05
CA SER A 98 12.44 -4.48 -42.37
C SER A 98 13.36 -3.28 -42.62
N GLY A 99 13.54 -2.37 -41.65
CA GLY A 99 14.57 -1.32 -41.65
C GLY A 99 14.26 -0.05 -42.46
N THR A 100 13.19 -0.01 -43.25
CA THR A 100 12.72 1.19 -43.98
C THR A 100 11.41 1.69 -43.38
N ALA A 101 11.47 2.31 -42.19
CA ALA A 101 10.29 2.63 -41.40
C ALA A 101 10.25 4.06 -40.83
N ASP A 102 11.14 4.98 -41.24
CA ASP A 102 11.20 6.34 -40.68
C ASP A 102 9.86 7.07 -40.77
N ARG A 103 9.19 7.05 -41.92
CA ARG A 103 7.86 7.67 -42.07
C ARG A 103 6.78 7.05 -41.18
N LEU A 104 6.86 5.73 -40.95
CA LEU A 104 5.94 5.04 -40.06
C LEU A 104 6.20 5.44 -38.60
N LEU A 105 7.47 5.53 -38.21
CA LEU A 105 7.89 6.01 -36.90
C LEU A 105 7.47 7.47 -36.67
N ASP A 106 7.63 8.33 -37.65
CA ASP A 106 7.16 9.73 -37.60
C ASP A 106 5.63 9.80 -37.43
N SER A 107 4.89 8.88 -38.06
CA SER A 107 3.43 8.83 -37.96
C SER A 107 2.97 8.32 -36.60
N LEU A 108 3.62 7.28 -36.05
CA LEU A 108 3.40 6.83 -34.66
C LEU A 108 3.70 7.95 -33.66
N GLN A 109 4.79 8.69 -33.89
CA GLN A 109 5.15 9.87 -33.09
C GLN A 109 4.12 11.00 -33.20
N GLY A 110 3.51 11.17 -34.38
CA GLY A 110 2.40 12.09 -34.60
C GLY A 110 1.19 11.79 -33.73
N ILE A 111 0.84 10.49 -33.58
CA ILE A 111 -0.25 10.06 -32.68
C ILE A 111 0.07 10.43 -31.22
N VAL A 112 1.27 10.10 -30.75
CA VAL A 112 1.73 10.42 -29.38
C VAL A 112 1.69 11.93 -29.13
N THR A 113 2.14 12.72 -30.11
CA THR A 113 2.14 14.18 -30.04
C THR A 113 0.71 14.73 -29.97
N SER A 114 -0.22 14.19 -30.75
CA SER A 114 -1.63 14.56 -30.71
C SER A 114 -2.24 14.32 -29.33
N ILE A 115 -2.00 13.15 -28.73
CA ILE A 115 -2.48 12.82 -27.37
C ILE A 115 -1.93 13.80 -26.34
N ARG A 116 -0.64 14.11 -26.40
CA ARG A 116 0.01 15.04 -25.46
C ARG A 116 -0.59 16.45 -25.55
N ASP A 117 -0.81 16.92 -26.77
CA ASP A 117 -1.23 18.30 -27.04
C ASP A 117 -2.76 18.46 -26.84
N HIS A 118 -3.53 17.37 -26.99
CA HIS A 118 -4.99 17.33 -26.87
C HIS A 118 -5.51 16.17 -25.99
N PRO A 119 -5.11 16.10 -24.70
CA PRO A 119 -5.34 14.92 -23.86
C PRO A 119 -6.82 14.61 -23.58
N ASP A 120 -7.71 15.60 -23.66
CA ASP A 120 -9.14 15.45 -23.38
C ASP A 120 -10.02 15.18 -24.61
N GLU A 121 -9.44 15.05 -25.81
CA GLU A 121 -10.21 14.78 -27.02
C GLU A 121 -11.01 13.47 -26.90
N ASP A 122 -10.39 12.42 -26.37
CA ASP A 122 -10.99 11.09 -26.19
C ASP A 122 -11.61 10.84 -24.82
N ALA A 123 -11.64 11.86 -23.95
CA ALA A 123 -12.42 11.77 -22.71
C ALA A 123 -13.92 11.88 -23.02
N PHE A 124 -14.74 11.14 -22.28
CA PHE A 124 -16.20 11.22 -22.41
C PHE A 124 -16.68 12.68 -22.21
N SER A 125 -17.56 13.17 -23.10
CA SER A 125 -17.89 14.61 -23.19
C SER A 125 -18.26 15.29 -21.85
N PRO A 126 -19.10 14.68 -20.99
CA PRO A 126 -19.39 15.20 -19.65
C PRO A 126 -18.18 15.31 -18.71
N ASP A 127 -17.18 14.45 -18.90
CA ASP A 127 -16.02 14.35 -18.02
C ASP A 127 -14.82 15.19 -18.50
N LYS A 128 -14.84 15.75 -19.71
CA LYS A 128 -13.69 16.52 -20.28
C LYS A 128 -13.17 17.61 -19.35
N ALA A 129 -14.05 18.39 -18.73
CA ALA A 129 -13.64 19.45 -17.81
C ALA A 129 -12.93 18.90 -16.55
N ARG A 130 -13.48 17.82 -15.98
CA ARG A 130 -12.88 17.11 -14.84
C ARG A 130 -11.55 16.48 -15.23
N PHE A 131 -11.47 15.86 -16.40
CA PHE A 131 -10.27 15.24 -16.93
C PHE A 131 -9.14 16.26 -17.10
N ARG A 132 -9.41 17.42 -17.71
CA ARG A 132 -8.43 18.52 -17.82
C ARG A 132 -7.91 18.96 -16.45
N GLN A 133 -8.79 19.05 -15.45
CA GLN A 133 -8.39 19.37 -14.08
C GLN A 133 -7.47 18.31 -13.49
N ILE A 134 -7.80 17.02 -13.63
CA ILE A 134 -6.97 15.89 -13.15
C ILE A 134 -5.59 15.93 -13.82
N VAL A 135 -5.53 16.09 -15.15
CA VAL A 135 -4.27 16.18 -15.91
C VAL A 135 -3.44 17.38 -15.44
N HIS A 136 -4.08 18.53 -15.19
CA HIS A 136 -3.39 19.73 -14.69
C HIS A 136 -2.86 19.58 -13.27
N GLU A 137 -3.66 19.00 -12.36
CA GLU A 137 -3.22 18.70 -11.00
C GLU A 137 -2.08 17.68 -10.99
N ARG A 138 -2.09 16.73 -11.94
CA ARG A 138 -1.04 15.72 -12.08
C ARG A 138 0.28 16.31 -12.57
N LYS A 139 0.26 17.21 -13.55
CA LYS A 139 1.48 17.91 -13.99
C LYS A 139 2.16 18.68 -12.85
N LYS A 140 1.44 18.96 -11.76
CA LYS A 140 1.96 19.58 -10.53
C LYS A 140 2.33 18.60 -9.43
N ALA A 141 1.99 17.32 -9.55
CA ALA A 141 2.31 16.34 -8.53
C ALA A 141 3.80 16.03 -8.58
N GLU A 142 4.48 16.14 -7.44
CA GLU A 142 5.94 15.97 -7.32
C GLU A 142 6.33 14.58 -6.79
N HIS A 143 5.37 13.67 -6.64
CA HIS A 143 5.59 12.38 -5.96
C HIS A 143 5.14 11.18 -6.82
N VAL A 144 5.98 10.15 -6.83
CA VAL A 144 5.79 8.91 -7.61
C VAL A 144 4.63 8.06 -7.11
N ASP A 145 4.33 8.10 -5.81
CA ASP A 145 3.32 7.25 -5.17
C ASP A 145 1.90 7.51 -5.63
N THR A 146 1.65 8.69 -6.18
CA THR A 146 0.38 9.04 -6.84
C THR A 146 0.05 8.12 -8.02
N LEU A 147 1.05 7.51 -8.68
CA LEU A 147 0.82 6.50 -9.74
C LEU A 147 0.30 5.19 -9.16
N TRP A 148 0.83 4.78 -8.00
CA TRP A 148 0.47 3.50 -7.41
C TRP A 148 -0.88 3.52 -6.71
N ARG A 149 -1.30 4.67 -6.15
CA ARG A 149 -2.60 4.83 -5.50
C ARG A 149 -3.78 4.86 -6.47
N GLN A 150 -3.53 5.10 -7.77
CA GLN A 150 -4.56 5.27 -8.79
C GLN A 150 -5.65 6.30 -8.40
N ASP A 151 -5.25 7.35 -7.66
CA ASP A 151 -6.15 8.39 -7.12
C ASP A 151 -6.77 9.30 -8.20
N PHE A 152 -6.67 8.94 -9.48
CA PHE A 152 -7.08 9.77 -10.62
C PHE A 152 -8.60 9.90 -10.78
N GLY A 153 -9.38 9.12 -10.02
CA GLY A 153 -10.83 9.05 -10.18
C GLY A 153 -11.20 8.33 -11.48
N TYR A 154 -12.35 7.65 -11.48
CA TYR A 154 -12.80 6.92 -12.67
C TYR A 154 -13.28 7.90 -13.74
N VAL A 155 -12.40 8.27 -14.66
CA VAL A 155 -12.76 8.95 -15.93
C VAL A 155 -12.44 7.99 -17.06
N TYR A 156 -13.45 7.62 -17.82
CA TYR A 156 -13.26 6.78 -19.00
C TYR A 156 -12.50 7.58 -20.06
N TRP A 157 -11.34 7.08 -20.45
CA TRP A 157 -10.47 7.62 -21.48
C TRP A 157 -9.99 6.46 -22.34
N SER A 158 -10.12 6.56 -23.66
CA SER A 158 -9.56 5.57 -24.57
C SER A 158 -9.25 6.15 -25.94
N HIS A 159 -7.98 6.10 -26.32
CA HIS A 159 -7.53 6.59 -27.63
C HIS A 159 -7.20 5.41 -28.55
N GLN A 160 -7.97 5.25 -29.64
CA GLN A 160 -7.85 4.09 -30.54
C GLN A 160 -6.49 3.97 -31.24
N GLY A 161 -5.92 5.11 -31.66
CA GLY A 161 -4.61 5.14 -32.30
C GLY A 161 -3.44 4.77 -31.38
N LEU A 162 -3.62 4.80 -30.05
CA LEU A 162 -2.52 4.56 -29.11
C LEU A 162 -2.03 3.12 -29.23
N ARG A 163 -2.95 2.16 -29.41
CA ARG A 163 -2.61 0.73 -29.60
C ARG A 163 -1.69 0.45 -30.78
N LEU A 164 -1.61 1.34 -31.78
CA LEU A 164 -0.74 1.13 -32.94
C LEU A 164 0.74 1.17 -32.56
N ILE A 165 1.11 1.86 -31.46
CA ILE A 165 2.49 1.87 -30.97
C ILE A 165 2.91 0.50 -30.42
N HIS A 166 1.98 -0.43 -30.15
CA HIS A 166 2.31 -1.83 -29.78
C HIS A 166 3.14 -2.54 -30.82
N ALA A 167 3.12 -2.08 -32.07
CA ALA A 167 3.98 -2.61 -33.13
C ALA A 167 5.48 -2.42 -32.82
N LEU A 168 5.84 -1.46 -31.97
CA LEU A 168 7.21 -1.24 -31.52
C LEU A 168 7.63 -2.16 -30.38
N ARG A 169 6.69 -2.64 -29.56
CA ARG A 169 7.02 -3.45 -28.37
C ARG A 169 7.94 -4.65 -28.67
N PRO A 170 7.69 -5.49 -29.70
CA PRO A 170 8.58 -6.61 -30.02
C PRO A 170 9.76 -6.25 -30.95
N VAL A 171 9.95 -4.96 -31.28
CA VAL A 171 11.02 -4.47 -32.18
C VAL A 171 12.03 -3.63 -31.42
N ASP A 172 11.55 -2.65 -30.65
CA ASP A 172 12.32 -1.70 -29.86
C ASP A 172 11.51 -1.28 -28.62
N ARG A 173 11.74 -1.99 -27.51
CA ARG A 173 11.07 -1.76 -26.22
C ARG A 173 11.35 -0.37 -25.66
N GLN A 174 12.59 0.12 -25.80
CA GLN A 174 12.98 1.42 -25.27
C GLN A 174 12.21 2.54 -25.99
N ARG A 175 12.11 2.46 -27.32
CA ARG A 175 11.35 3.44 -28.10
C ARG A 175 9.84 3.36 -27.85
N TYR A 176 9.28 2.16 -27.70
CA TYR A 176 7.89 1.97 -27.28
C TYR A 176 7.58 2.66 -25.95
N LEU A 177 8.41 2.41 -24.92
CA LEU A 177 8.22 3.02 -23.60
C LEU A 177 8.49 4.52 -23.62
N ALA A 178 9.47 5.01 -24.39
CA ALA A 178 9.71 6.43 -24.57
C ALA A 178 8.51 7.15 -25.20
N MET A 179 7.91 6.57 -26.24
CA MET A 179 6.69 7.09 -26.86
C MET A 179 5.51 7.13 -25.88
N LEU A 180 5.35 6.11 -25.03
CA LEU A 180 4.34 6.13 -23.96
C LEU A 180 4.59 7.28 -22.97
N GLU A 181 5.82 7.49 -22.52
CA GLU A 181 6.16 8.59 -21.61
C GLU A 181 5.88 9.96 -22.23
N GLU A 182 6.14 10.12 -23.53
CA GLU A 182 5.93 11.37 -24.25
C GLU A 182 4.47 11.80 -24.34
N THR A 183 3.51 10.88 -24.15
CA THR A 183 2.09 11.25 -23.98
C THR A 183 1.88 12.17 -22.76
N ALA A 184 2.76 12.07 -21.75
CA ALA A 184 2.67 12.76 -20.47
C ALA A 184 1.29 12.59 -19.78
N LEU A 185 0.62 11.46 -20.03
CA LEU A 185 -0.73 11.16 -19.56
C LEU A 185 -0.77 9.79 -18.85
N PRO A 186 -0.98 9.73 -17.52
CA PRO A 186 -1.02 8.46 -16.79
C PRO A 186 -2.06 7.47 -17.36
N GLN A 187 -3.25 7.95 -17.73
CA GLN A 187 -4.31 7.11 -18.29
C GLN A 187 -3.90 6.44 -19.60
N ALA A 188 -3.13 7.12 -20.45
CA ALA A 188 -2.60 6.54 -21.68
C ALA A 188 -1.58 5.43 -21.37
N VAL A 189 -0.65 5.72 -20.45
CA VAL A 189 0.38 4.75 -20.04
C VAL A 189 -0.25 3.55 -19.32
N GLU A 190 -1.22 3.78 -18.42
CA GLU A 190 -1.95 2.73 -17.73
C GLU A 190 -2.75 1.86 -18.71
N GLN A 191 -3.50 2.46 -19.66
CA GLN A 191 -4.28 1.69 -20.64
C GLN A 191 -3.42 0.65 -21.38
N GLU A 192 -2.25 1.05 -21.85
CA GLU A 192 -1.40 0.17 -22.65
C GLU A 192 -0.64 -0.83 -21.78
N LEU A 193 -0.17 -0.43 -20.59
CA LEU A 193 0.59 -1.32 -19.70
C LEU A 193 -0.29 -2.29 -18.90
N TRP A 194 -1.58 -1.98 -18.71
CA TRP A 194 -2.56 -2.88 -18.11
C TRP A 194 -3.27 -3.79 -19.12
N ALA A 195 -2.84 -3.80 -20.38
CA ALA A 195 -3.38 -4.69 -21.39
C ALA A 195 -3.24 -6.16 -20.99
N ILE A 196 -4.29 -6.96 -21.25
CA ILE A 196 -4.42 -8.35 -20.79
C ILE A 196 -3.25 -9.22 -21.27
N ASP A 197 -2.83 -9.02 -22.52
CA ASP A 197 -1.72 -9.75 -23.13
C ASP A 197 -0.39 -9.51 -22.41
N LEU A 198 -0.15 -8.29 -21.93
CA LEU A 198 1.02 -7.98 -21.11
C LEU A 198 0.87 -8.51 -19.69
N ARG A 199 -0.29 -8.30 -19.06
CA ARG A 199 -0.58 -8.78 -17.70
C ARG A 199 -0.45 -10.30 -17.59
N SER A 200 -0.68 -11.06 -18.66
CA SER A 200 -0.51 -12.52 -18.68
C SER A 200 0.89 -13.00 -19.11
N ASN A 201 1.77 -12.10 -19.56
CA ASN A 201 3.11 -12.44 -20.07
C ASN A 201 4.21 -11.85 -19.18
N PHE A 202 4.54 -12.58 -18.10
CA PHE A 202 5.52 -12.15 -17.10
C PHE A 202 6.93 -11.88 -17.67
N PRO A 203 7.50 -12.72 -18.56
CA PRO A 203 8.79 -12.42 -19.18
C PRO A 203 8.82 -11.10 -19.96
N GLU A 204 7.75 -10.79 -20.71
CA GLU A 204 7.68 -9.52 -21.44
C GLU A 204 7.51 -8.33 -20.49
N LEU A 205 6.75 -8.50 -19.41
CA LEU A 205 6.64 -7.50 -18.34
C LEU A 205 7.99 -7.15 -17.72
N LEU A 206 8.80 -8.16 -17.39
CA LEU A 206 10.15 -7.96 -16.86
C LEU A 206 11.07 -7.29 -17.88
N ALA A 207 11.01 -7.70 -19.14
CA ALA A 207 11.81 -7.09 -20.21
C ALA A 207 11.44 -5.61 -20.45
N LEU A 208 10.16 -5.24 -20.30
CA LEU A 208 9.72 -3.84 -20.33
C LEU A 208 10.19 -3.08 -19.09
N LEU A 209 10.13 -3.69 -17.90
CA LEU A 209 10.63 -3.06 -16.67
C LEU A 209 12.12 -2.78 -16.76
N GLU A 210 12.91 -3.67 -17.34
CA GLU A 210 14.34 -3.46 -17.59
C GLU A 210 14.56 -2.30 -18.59
N ALA A 211 13.81 -2.27 -19.68
CA ALA A 211 13.93 -1.27 -20.74
C ALA A 211 13.34 0.10 -20.40
N ALA A 212 12.56 0.22 -19.31
CA ALA A 212 11.85 1.44 -18.98
C ALA A 212 12.80 2.63 -18.73
N PRO A 213 12.48 3.82 -19.23
CA PRO A 213 13.29 5.02 -18.99
C PRO A 213 13.55 5.29 -17.50
N SER A 214 14.72 5.84 -17.17
CA SER A 214 15.07 6.19 -15.78
C SER A 214 14.10 7.21 -15.19
N VAL A 215 13.61 6.98 -13.96
CA VAL A 215 12.69 7.83 -13.21
C VAL A 215 13.40 8.90 -12.37
N GLN A 216 14.73 8.85 -12.32
CA GLN A 216 15.56 9.76 -11.55
C GLN A 216 16.07 10.92 -12.42
N SER A 217 15.99 12.15 -11.92
CA SER A 217 16.46 13.36 -12.62
C SER A 217 17.98 13.41 -12.73
N ALA A 218 18.69 13.19 -11.63
CA ALA A 218 20.15 13.19 -11.55
C ALA A 218 20.66 12.28 -10.42
N PRO A 219 21.87 11.68 -10.54
CA PRO A 219 22.47 10.83 -9.51
C PRO A 219 22.69 11.52 -8.15
N GLU A 220 23.12 12.79 -8.16
CA GLU A 220 23.58 13.49 -6.95
C GLU A 220 22.44 14.04 -6.08
N GLN A 221 21.31 14.40 -6.70
CA GLN A 221 20.10 14.89 -6.04
C GLN A 221 18.90 14.17 -6.66
N PRO A 222 18.61 12.94 -6.22
CA PRO A 222 17.56 12.14 -6.81
C PRO A 222 16.22 12.84 -6.59
N GLN A 223 15.59 13.26 -7.68
CA GLN A 223 14.19 13.60 -7.66
C GLN A 223 13.50 12.79 -8.72
N TRP A 224 12.24 12.45 -8.45
CA TRP A 224 11.41 11.85 -9.46
C TRP A 224 11.24 12.85 -10.61
N ASN A 225 11.55 12.42 -11.83
CA ASN A 225 11.57 13.29 -13.02
C ASN A 225 10.23 13.32 -13.78
N GLY A 226 9.17 12.74 -13.21
CA GLY A 226 7.84 12.70 -13.83
C GLY A 226 7.54 11.45 -14.66
N ARG A 227 8.54 10.59 -14.94
CA ARG A 227 8.33 9.37 -15.74
C ARG A 227 7.49 8.31 -15.03
N MET A 228 6.64 7.61 -15.77
CA MET A 228 5.51 6.84 -15.27
C MET A 228 5.53 5.34 -15.59
N THR A 229 6.22 4.94 -16.66
CA THR A 229 6.23 3.55 -17.17
C THR A 229 6.78 2.57 -16.15
N ALA A 230 7.97 2.80 -15.59
CA ALA A 230 8.56 1.87 -14.61
C ALA A 230 7.69 1.73 -13.34
N PRO A 231 7.19 2.81 -12.70
CA PRO A 231 6.27 2.69 -11.57
C PRO A 231 4.98 1.95 -11.91
N ILE A 232 4.37 2.19 -13.07
CA ILE A 232 3.14 1.50 -13.49
C ILE A 232 3.41 0.02 -13.76
N LEU A 233 4.55 -0.33 -14.40
CA LEU A 233 4.97 -1.72 -14.60
C LEU A 233 5.13 -2.47 -13.27
N LEU A 234 5.62 -1.81 -12.20
CA LEU A 234 5.69 -2.42 -10.87
C LEU A 234 4.30 -2.73 -10.28
N SER A 235 3.30 -1.86 -10.51
CA SER A 235 1.91 -2.15 -10.14
C SER A 235 1.35 -3.34 -10.92
N VAL A 236 1.59 -3.39 -12.22
CA VAL A 236 1.16 -4.51 -13.08
C VAL A 236 1.84 -5.81 -12.64
N ALA A 237 3.12 -5.75 -12.24
CA ALA A 237 3.86 -6.90 -11.72
C ALA A 237 3.27 -7.44 -10.43
N ILE A 238 2.95 -6.60 -9.44
CA ILE A 238 2.28 -7.05 -8.21
C ILE A 238 0.94 -7.73 -8.53
N GLU A 239 0.18 -7.16 -9.46
CA GLU A 239 -1.11 -7.75 -9.84
C GLU A 239 -0.94 -9.10 -10.57
N HIS A 240 0.09 -9.24 -11.40
CA HIS A 240 0.46 -10.52 -11.98
C HIS A 240 0.76 -11.55 -10.89
N VAL A 241 1.61 -11.20 -9.92
CA VAL A 241 1.97 -12.08 -8.81
C VAL A 241 0.75 -12.45 -7.97
N ASN A 242 -0.12 -11.50 -7.63
CA ASN A 242 -1.39 -11.78 -6.93
C ASN A 242 -2.23 -12.81 -7.69
N THR A 243 -2.33 -12.66 -9.01
CA THR A 243 -3.09 -13.56 -9.88
C THR A 243 -2.47 -14.95 -9.95
N ALA A 244 -1.15 -15.02 -10.14
CA ALA A 244 -0.39 -16.27 -10.27
C ALA A 244 -0.34 -17.06 -8.96
N ALA A 245 -0.18 -16.39 -7.82
CA ALA A 245 -0.23 -17.00 -6.50
C ALA A 245 -1.65 -17.44 -6.08
N GLY A 246 -2.68 -17.11 -6.88
CA GLY A 246 -4.06 -17.47 -6.56
C GLY A 246 -4.59 -16.77 -5.31
N ALA A 247 -4.12 -15.56 -5.01
CA ALA A 247 -4.57 -14.77 -3.87
C ALA A 247 -6.03 -14.33 -4.06
N GLN A 248 -6.99 -15.18 -3.67
CA GLN A 248 -8.43 -14.85 -3.65
C GLN A 248 -8.81 -14.15 -2.33
N ARG A 249 -10.02 -13.59 -2.18
CA ARG A 249 -10.41 -12.90 -0.93
C ARG A 249 -10.62 -13.91 0.21
N GLY A 250 -10.10 -13.67 1.43
CA GLY A 250 -10.68 -14.22 2.69
C GLY A 250 -9.89 -15.11 3.68
N ASP A 251 -8.70 -15.65 3.40
CA ASP A 251 -7.92 -16.62 4.22
C ASP A 251 -6.39 -16.35 4.10
N ASP A 252 -5.55 -17.07 4.84
CA ASP A 252 -4.09 -17.19 4.65
C ASP A 252 -3.68 -17.41 3.17
N LEU A 253 -2.52 -16.92 2.69
CA LEU A 253 -1.84 -17.63 1.60
C LEU A 253 -1.39 -18.99 2.16
N THR A 254 -1.52 -20.06 1.38
CA THR A 254 -0.86 -21.31 1.75
C THR A 254 0.65 -21.15 1.58
N GLU A 255 1.44 -21.97 2.29
CA GLU A 255 2.90 -21.97 2.13
C GLU A 255 3.31 -22.11 0.65
N GLU A 256 2.62 -22.97 -0.11
CA GLU A 256 2.86 -23.14 -1.56
C GLU A 256 2.60 -21.85 -2.35
N GLN A 257 1.50 -21.14 -2.06
CA GLN A 257 1.19 -19.85 -2.72
C GLN A 257 2.19 -18.76 -2.35
N GLU A 258 2.66 -18.76 -1.10
CA GLU A 258 3.67 -17.82 -0.63
C GLU A 258 5.02 -18.05 -1.32
N GLU A 259 5.43 -19.31 -1.50
CA GLU A 259 6.66 -19.65 -2.23
C GLU A 259 6.58 -19.26 -3.72
N VAL A 260 5.44 -19.47 -4.38
CA VAL A 260 5.20 -18.97 -5.74
C VAL A 260 5.31 -17.45 -5.80
N ALA A 261 4.68 -16.75 -4.85
CA ALA A 261 4.74 -15.29 -4.78
C ALA A 261 6.18 -14.80 -4.58
N LYS A 262 6.91 -15.39 -3.63
CA LYS A 262 8.32 -15.07 -3.34
C LYS A 262 9.22 -15.27 -4.55
N ALA A 263 9.07 -16.37 -5.29
CA ALA A 263 9.87 -16.64 -6.48
C ALA A 263 9.68 -15.55 -7.55
N LEU A 264 8.43 -15.24 -7.89
CA LEU A 264 8.11 -14.22 -8.90
C LEU A 264 8.52 -12.81 -8.44
N LEU A 265 8.30 -12.47 -7.16
CA LEU A 265 8.76 -11.21 -6.59
C LEU A 265 10.28 -11.08 -6.62
N GLY A 266 11.01 -12.17 -6.36
CA GLY A 266 12.46 -12.22 -6.48
C GLY A 266 12.94 -11.84 -7.89
N GLU A 267 12.26 -12.30 -8.94
CA GLU A 267 12.57 -11.92 -10.33
C GLU A 267 12.29 -10.42 -10.59
N VAL A 268 11.15 -9.90 -10.14
CA VAL A 268 10.80 -8.47 -10.26
C VAL A 268 11.85 -7.60 -9.57
N VAL A 269 12.19 -7.95 -8.33
CA VAL A 269 13.14 -7.19 -7.51
C VAL A 269 14.56 -7.25 -8.10
N SER A 270 14.97 -8.41 -8.62
CA SER A 270 16.26 -8.56 -9.31
C SER A 270 16.37 -7.63 -10.52
N ILE A 271 15.36 -7.61 -11.39
CA ILE A 271 15.31 -6.72 -12.55
C ILE A 271 15.26 -5.24 -12.11
N LEU A 272 14.44 -4.92 -11.10
CA LEU A 272 14.34 -3.57 -10.56
C LEU A 272 15.71 -3.06 -10.08
N LEU A 273 16.42 -3.84 -9.28
CA LEU A 273 17.70 -3.43 -8.70
C LEU A 273 18.87 -3.43 -9.71
N ALA A 274 18.76 -4.17 -10.82
CA ALA A 274 19.73 -4.13 -11.90
C ALA A 274 19.70 -2.80 -12.70
N ARG A 275 18.62 -2.03 -12.59
CA ARG A 275 18.49 -0.72 -13.26
C ARG A 275 19.39 0.34 -12.64
N ALA A 276 19.83 1.31 -13.43
CA ALA A 276 20.65 2.42 -12.97
C ALA A 276 19.97 3.30 -11.89
N ASP A 277 18.64 3.44 -11.96
CA ASP A 277 17.80 4.14 -10.98
C ASP A 277 17.08 3.16 -10.02
N GLY A 278 17.43 1.88 -10.08
CA GLY A 278 16.73 0.77 -9.43
C GLY A 278 16.62 0.94 -7.92
N ARG A 279 17.72 1.33 -7.27
CA ARG A 279 17.78 1.58 -5.81
C ARG A 279 16.83 2.71 -5.41
N PHE A 280 16.78 3.81 -6.17
CA PHE A 280 15.87 4.93 -5.90
C PHE A 280 14.41 4.48 -5.99
N LEU A 281 14.03 3.81 -7.08
CA LEU A 281 12.67 3.35 -7.30
C LEU A 281 12.24 2.28 -6.27
N ALA A 282 13.14 1.36 -5.94
CA ALA A 282 12.94 0.33 -4.91
C ALA A 282 12.65 0.94 -3.53
N LEU A 283 13.39 1.95 -3.10
CA LEU A 283 13.15 2.61 -1.81
C LEU A 283 11.79 3.28 -1.74
N TYR A 284 11.40 4.02 -2.79
CA TYR A 284 10.06 4.63 -2.89
C TYR A 284 8.95 3.59 -2.91
N TRP A 285 9.16 2.48 -3.60
CA TRP A 285 8.18 1.41 -3.68
C TRP A 285 8.04 0.67 -2.35
N LEU A 286 9.14 0.41 -1.64
CA LEU A 286 9.12 -0.19 -0.29
C LEU A 286 8.28 0.67 0.67
N ALA A 287 8.55 1.97 0.72
CA ALA A 287 7.79 2.90 1.57
C ALA A 287 6.30 2.94 1.17
N TYR A 288 6.00 2.92 -0.15
CA TYR A 288 4.63 2.83 -0.62
C TYR A 288 3.92 1.56 -0.14
N LEU A 289 4.56 0.39 -0.30
CA LEU A 289 4.00 -0.91 0.06
C LEU A 289 3.74 -1.01 1.56
N ILE A 290 4.62 -0.47 2.42
CA ILE A 290 4.40 -0.37 3.86
C ILE A 290 3.13 0.42 4.19
N GLY A 291 2.97 1.60 3.58
CA GLY A 291 1.78 2.43 3.77
C GLY A 291 0.50 1.77 3.22
N GLU A 292 0.61 1.07 2.09
CA GLU A 292 -0.52 0.37 1.47
C GLU A 292 -0.96 -0.85 2.29
N HIS A 293 0.00 -1.58 2.84
CA HIS A 293 -0.27 -2.68 3.77
C HIS A 293 -1.08 -2.19 4.97
N GLN A 294 -0.73 -1.03 5.55
CA GLN A 294 -1.49 -0.42 6.64
C GLN A 294 -2.92 -0.04 6.21
N ARG A 295 -3.08 0.68 5.09
CA ARG A 295 -4.40 1.15 4.64
C ARG A 295 -5.36 -0.01 4.39
N ASN A 296 -4.85 -1.15 3.93
CA ASN A 296 -5.64 -2.34 3.62
C ASN A 296 -5.78 -3.34 4.77
N ALA A 297 -5.04 -3.18 5.87
CA ALA A 297 -5.01 -4.15 6.97
C ALA A 297 -6.36 -4.33 7.70
N GLY A 298 -7.36 -3.47 7.44
CA GLY A 298 -8.74 -3.62 7.91
C GLY A 298 -9.74 -4.19 6.88
N MET A 299 -9.35 -4.32 5.61
CA MET A 299 -10.26 -4.67 4.50
C MET A 299 -10.25 -6.16 4.12
N GLN A 300 -9.58 -7.04 4.87
CA GLN A 300 -9.43 -8.47 4.54
C GLN A 300 -9.04 -8.73 3.06
N LYS A 301 -8.30 -7.81 2.43
CA LYS A 301 -7.75 -8.03 1.10
C LYS A 301 -6.44 -8.79 1.28
N ARG A 302 -6.45 -10.10 1.00
CA ARG A 302 -5.22 -10.87 0.80
C ARG A 302 -4.39 -10.16 -0.26
N SER A 303 -3.11 -10.01 0.00
CA SER A 303 -2.21 -9.36 -0.93
C SER A 303 -0.81 -9.92 -0.74
N VAL A 304 -0.11 -10.14 -1.84
CA VAL A 304 1.33 -10.48 -1.83
C VAL A 304 2.20 -9.31 -1.36
N VAL A 305 1.60 -8.17 -0.97
CA VAL A 305 2.30 -6.97 -0.46
C VAL A 305 3.22 -7.30 0.72
N SER A 306 2.84 -8.17 1.66
CA SER A 306 3.73 -8.54 2.77
C SER A 306 4.97 -9.29 2.26
N SER A 307 4.78 -10.25 1.35
CA SER A 307 5.88 -10.97 0.69
C SER A 307 6.73 -10.03 -0.17
N ALA A 308 6.13 -9.02 -0.80
CA ALA A 308 6.83 -8.01 -1.59
C ALA A 308 7.69 -7.09 -0.72
N ILE A 309 7.19 -6.69 0.45
CA ILE A 309 7.97 -5.93 1.44
C ILE A 309 9.21 -6.73 1.83
N GLY A 310 9.04 -8.01 2.21
CA GLY A 310 10.15 -8.89 2.60
C GLY A 310 11.17 -9.11 1.47
N ALA A 311 10.71 -9.51 0.28
CA ALA A 311 11.60 -9.73 -0.87
C ALA A 311 12.39 -8.48 -1.25
N LEU A 312 11.76 -7.30 -1.17
CA LEU A 312 12.38 -6.03 -1.50
C LEU A 312 13.36 -5.58 -0.41
N SER A 313 13.01 -5.71 0.87
CA SER A 313 13.92 -5.38 1.98
C SER A 313 15.16 -6.28 1.96
N ASP A 314 14.98 -7.59 1.79
CA ASP A 314 16.09 -8.56 1.79
C ASP A 314 17.06 -8.28 0.65
N ALA A 315 16.55 -8.03 -0.56
CA ALA A 315 17.38 -7.72 -1.72
C ALA A 315 18.09 -6.36 -1.59
N LEU A 316 17.42 -5.35 -1.03
CA LEU A 316 18.04 -4.05 -0.75
C LEU A 316 19.17 -4.19 0.29
N VAL A 317 18.94 -4.94 1.37
CA VAL A 317 19.96 -5.21 2.40
C VAL A 317 21.15 -5.97 1.80
N ALA A 318 20.89 -7.03 1.02
CA ALA A 318 21.94 -7.79 0.33
C ALA A 318 22.72 -6.92 -0.67
N GLY A 319 22.07 -5.92 -1.28
CA GLY A 319 22.69 -4.89 -2.12
C GLY A 319 23.38 -3.76 -1.35
N GLY A 320 23.51 -3.87 -0.03
CA GLY A 320 24.16 -2.89 0.84
C GLY A 320 23.38 -1.59 1.01
N ALA A 321 22.05 -1.60 0.85
CA ALA A 321 21.21 -0.48 1.25
C ALA A 321 21.13 -0.36 2.78
N GLY A 322 20.98 0.86 3.25
CA GLY A 322 20.78 1.16 4.66
C GLY A 322 20.15 2.52 4.88
N TYR A 323 20.21 2.99 6.12
CA TYR A 323 19.58 4.23 6.57
C TYR A 323 20.03 5.46 5.76
N ALA A 324 21.31 5.54 5.39
CA ALA A 324 21.84 6.66 4.60
C ALA A 324 21.15 6.80 3.23
N ASP A 325 20.79 5.68 2.59
CA ASP A 325 20.09 5.69 1.31
C ASP A 325 18.65 6.16 1.43
N VAL A 326 17.98 5.75 2.51
CA VAL A 326 16.62 6.21 2.80
C VAL A 326 16.64 7.70 3.09
N GLN A 327 17.60 8.19 3.88
CA GLN A 327 17.75 9.62 4.14
C GLN A 327 18.06 10.42 2.86
N TRP A 328 18.86 9.85 1.95
CA TRP A 328 19.14 10.41 0.63
C TRP A 328 17.89 10.47 -0.26
N ALA A 329 17.04 9.44 -0.23
CA ALA A 329 15.83 9.34 -1.04
C ALA A 329 14.68 10.21 -0.52
N PHE A 330 14.53 10.36 0.80
CA PHE A 330 13.37 10.97 1.44
C PHE A 330 13.71 12.20 2.27
N SER A 331 13.57 13.38 1.67
CA SER A 331 13.74 14.66 2.37
C SER A 331 12.77 14.84 3.54
N CYS A 332 11.61 14.17 3.51
CA CYS A 332 10.59 14.19 4.55
C CYS A 332 11.03 13.58 5.88
N LEU A 333 12.19 12.90 5.96
CA LEU A 333 12.75 12.41 7.22
C LEU A 333 13.55 13.47 7.98
N THR A 334 13.93 14.56 7.31
CA THR A 334 14.74 15.62 7.91
C THR A 334 13.90 16.84 8.28
N ALA A 335 14.35 17.61 9.26
CA ALA A 335 13.76 18.90 9.63
C ALA A 335 14.83 19.84 10.17
N SER A 336 14.71 21.13 9.89
CA SER A 336 15.62 22.12 10.49
C SER A 336 15.37 22.26 11.99
N MET A 337 16.39 22.64 12.75
CA MET A 337 16.27 22.86 14.19
C MET A 337 15.21 23.89 14.56
N SER A 338 15.05 24.95 13.75
CA SER A 338 14.01 25.95 13.95
C SER A 338 12.61 25.38 13.70
N ALA A 339 12.44 24.51 12.70
CA ALA A 339 11.18 23.82 12.45
C ALA A 339 10.84 22.85 13.58
N LEU A 340 11.81 22.07 14.07
CA LEU A 340 11.61 21.17 15.21
C LEU A 340 11.24 21.92 16.48
N LYS A 341 11.90 23.05 16.76
CA LYS A 341 11.54 23.91 17.88
C LYS A 341 10.10 24.42 17.77
N ALA A 342 9.72 24.91 16.59
CA ALA A 342 8.36 25.38 16.35
C ALA A 342 7.32 24.25 16.48
N LEU A 343 7.62 23.04 16.00
CA LEU A 343 6.76 21.86 16.14
C LEU A 343 6.55 21.49 17.62
N ARG A 344 7.63 21.49 18.42
CA ARG A 344 7.57 21.21 19.86
C ARG A 344 6.73 22.24 20.62
N GLU A 345 6.95 23.53 20.33
CA GLU A 345 6.25 24.62 21.02
C GLU A 345 4.78 24.73 20.63
N ARG A 346 4.44 24.42 19.37
CA ARG A 346 3.07 24.55 18.86
C ARG A 346 2.26 23.27 18.97
N GLY A 347 2.89 22.10 19.09
CA GLY A 347 2.22 20.80 19.05
C GLY A 347 1.42 20.53 17.76
N ALA A 348 1.69 21.26 16.69
CA ALA A 348 1.15 20.98 15.36
C ALA A 348 2.15 21.44 14.30
N GLY A 349 2.35 20.57 13.30
CA GLY A 349 2.98 20.95 12.04
C GLY A 349 2.10 21.87 11.21
N PRO A 350 2.67 22.48 10.16
CA PRO A 350 1.83 23.07 9.12
C PRO A 350 0.84 22.01 8.63
N ASP A 351 -0.40 22.42 8.36
CA ASP A 351 -1.39 21.60 7.65
C ASP A 351 -0.89 21.42 6.20
N THR A 352 0.13 20.59 6.03
CA THR A 352 0.50 20.13 4.70
C THR A 352 -0.53 19.07 4.36
N GLU A 353 -1.42 19.37 3.42
CA GLU A 353 -2.09 18.35 2.62
C GLU A 353 -0.97 17.49 1.99
N GLN A 354 -0.48 16.48 2.70
CA GLN A 354 0.61 15.65 2.21
C GLN A 354 0.06 14.70 1.15
N ARG A 355 0.06 15.17 -0.09
CA ARG A 355 0.12 14.33 -1.27
C ARG A 355 1.55 13.75 -1.28
N GLY A 356 1.74 12.44 -1.11
CA GLY A 356 3.08 11.82 -1.09
C GLY A 356 3.26 10.65 -0.13
N ILE A 357 4.46 10.03 -0.20
CA ILE A 357 4.94 9.05 0.79
C ILE A 357 5.03 9.71 2.17
N SER A 358 4.45 9.05 3.17
CA SER A 358 4.46 9.53 4.54
C SER A 358 5.85 9.40 5.15
N ALA A 359 6.22 10.33 6.05
CA ALA A 359 7.48 10.26 6.76
C ALA A 359 7.57 9.02 7.67
N THR A 360 6.42 8.53 8.16
CA THR A 360 6.36 7.28 8.92
C THR A 360 6.69 6.07 8.06
N ASP A 361 6.15 5.97 6.84
CA ASP A 361 6.40 4.81 5.99
C ASP A 361 7.85 4.78 5.48
N ALA A 362 8.42 5.95 5.16
CA ALA A 362 9.84 6.07 4.84
C ALA A 362 10.74 5.70 6.04
N PHE A 363 10.36 6.10 7.27
CA PHE A 363 11.09 5.71 8.48
C PHE A 363 11.02 4.20 8.75
N LEU A 364 9.85 3.58 8.57
CA LEU A 364 9.69 2.14 8.72
C LEU A 364 10.53 1.37 7.69
N ALA A 365 10.62 1.86 6.45
CA ALA A 365 11.54 1.30 5.46
C ALA A 365 13.00 1.34 5.95
N ALA A 366 13.44 2.47 6.51
CA ALA A 366 14.77 2.60 7.11
C ALA A 366 15.03 1.61 8.25
N VAL A 367 14.04 1.40 9.13
CA VAL A 367 14.16 0.42 10.23
C VAL A 367 14.29 -1.00 9.66
N LEU A 368 13.47 -1.38 8.68
CA LEU A 368 13.53 -2.72 8.05
C LEU A 368 14.88 -3.01 7.39
N LEU A 369 15.54 -2.01 6.79
CA LEU A 369 16.85 -2.19 6.15
C LEU A 369 18.02 -2.31 7.15
N GLU A 370 17.81 -1.99 8.43
CA GLU A 370 18.88 -1.99 9.44
C GLU A 370 18.75 -3.17 10.44
N ILE A 371 17.57 -3.81 10.52
CA ILE A 371 17.32 -4.98 11.40
C ILE A 371 18.20 -6.19 11.04
N PRO A 372 18.22 -6.70 9.79
CA PRO A 372 18.81 -8.02 9.49
C PRO A 372 20.32 -8.10 9.70
N GLU A 373 21.01 -6.97 9.63
CA GLU A 373 22.48 -6.90 9.70
C GLU A 373 23.01 -6.63 11.11
N GLU A 374 22.12 -6.65 12.12
CA GLU A 374 22.42 -6.16 13.48
C GLU A 374 22.98 -4.72 13.49
N ARG A 375 22.85 -3.96 12.39
CA ARG A 375 23.38 -2.58 12.28
C ARG A 375 22.70 -1.63 13.24
N LEU A 376 21.46 -1.94 13.65
CA LEU A 376 20.78 -1.28 14.76
C LEU A 376 21.61 -1.26 16.05
N ARG A 377 22.49 -2.25 16.26
CA ARG A 377 23.39 -2.33 17.42
C ARG A 377 24.62 -1.45 17.29
N THR A 378 24.89 -0.88 16.11
CA THR A 378 25.94 0.13 15.96
C THR A 378 25.45 1.45 16.57
N GLU A 379 26.26 2.05 17.45
CA GLU A 379 25.89 3.29 18.14
C GLU A 379 25.52 4.42 17.17
N SER A 380 26.17 4.49 15.99
CA SER A 380 25.92 5.54 15.00
C SER A 380 24.58 5.39 14.27
N SER A 381 24.23 4.19 13.78
CA SER A 381 22.99 3.99 13.01
C SER A 381 21.77 3.97 13.91
N GLY A 382 21.84 3.29 15.05
CA GLY A 382 20.75 3.24 16.02
C GLY A 382 20.38 4.63 16.57
N SER A 383 21.40 5.44 16.91
CA SER A 383 21.19 6.82 17.37
C SER A 383 20.56 7.71 16.29
N ALA A 384 21.03 7.62 15.05
CA ALA A 384 20.46 8.39 13.93
C ALA A 384 19.00 8.02 13.63
N LEU A 385 18.66 6.72 13.71
CA LEU A 385 17.28 6.25 13.58
C LEU A 385 16.39 6.71 14.73
N LEU A 386 16.88 6.70 15.98
CA LEU A 386 16.15 7.24 17.13
C LEU A 386 15.87 8.74 16.99
N GLU A 387 16.85 9.51 16.52
CA GLU A 387 16.62 10.92 16.21
C GLU A 387 15.61 11.12 15.07
N THR A 388 15.67 10.30 14.03
CA THR A 388 14.66 10.31 12.95
C THR A 388 13.27 9.98 13.47
N TYR A 389 13.16 8.98 14.35
CA TYR A 389 11.90 8.61 14.99
C TYR A 389 11.30 9.79 15.77
N ARG A 390 12.12 10.52 16.55
CA ARG A 390 11.71 11.75 17.25
C ARG A 390 11.19 12.81 16.28
N VAL A 391 11.86 13.00 15.15
CA VAL A 391 11.45 13.96 14.10
C VAL A 391 10.10 13.57 13.50
N VAL A 392 9.91 12.29 13.14
CA VAL A 392 8.68 11.79 12.51
C VAL A 392 7.47 11.97 13.44
N LEU A 393 7.61 11.61 14.73
CA LEU A 393 6.52 11.78 15.71
C LEU A 393 6.08 13.25 15.86
N LEU A 394 7.01 14.20 15.73
CA LEU A 394 6.69 15.62 15.85
C LEU A 394 5.91 16.19 14.65
N LYS A 395 5.99 15.55 13.47
CA LYS A 395 5.41 16.07 12.21
C LYS A 395 3.89 15.87 12.07
N ARG A 396 3.25 15.07 12.93
CA ARG A 396 1.82 14.69 12.83
C ARG A 396 1.50 14.07 11.46
N ASP A 397 2.29 13.06 11.11
CA ASP A 397 2.21 12.34 9.85
C ASP A 397 0.99 11.39 9.81
N PRO A 398 0.25 11.29 8.69
CA PRO A 398 -0.93 10.43 8.58
C PRO A 398 -0.61 8.93 8.75
N GLY A 399 0.63 8.51 8.48
CA GLY A 399 1.08 7.14 8.72
C GLY A 399 1.09 6.76 10.19
N LEU A 400 1.17 7.73 11.11
CA LEU A 400 1.09 7.50 12.57
C LEU A 400 -0.30 7.10 13.04
N ARG A 401 -1.34 7.26 12.21
CA ARG A 401 -2.70 6.91 12.61
C ARG A 401 -2.86 5.40 12.77
N THR A 402 -3.04 4.96 14.01
CA THR A 402 -3.44 3.58 14.32
C THR A 402 -4.96 3.46 14.15
N LEU A 403 -5.42 2.66 13.19
CA LEU A 403 -6.86 2.42 12.96
C LEU A 403 -7.45 1.63 14.14
N ASP A 404 -8.71 1.90 14.49
CA ASP A 404 -9.39 1.26 15.63
C ASP A 404 -9.50 -0.27 15.51
N ASN A 405 -9.42 -0.82 14.29
CA ASN A 405 -9.40 -2.27 14.04
C ASN A 405 -8.04 -2.91 14.37
N HIS A 406 -6.98 -2.11 14.55
CA HIS A 406 -5.65 -2.56 14.99
C HIS A 406 -5.51 -2.39 16.50
N MET A 407 -6.36 -3.09 17.26
CA MET A 407 -6.35 -3.07 18.73
C MET A 407 -5.12 -3.78 19.36
N PHE A 408 -4.15 -4.20 18.55
CA PHE A 408 -2.88 -4.81 18.97
C PHE A 408 -1.71 -4.09 18.30
N PRO A 409 -0.56 -3.94 19.00
CA PRO A 409 0.70 -3.69 18.32
C PRO A 409 0.88 -4.70 17.19
N ASN A 410 1.39 -4.22 16.08
CA ASN A 410 1.69 -5.00 14.88
C ASN A 410 3.12 -4.68 14.45
N GLU A 411 3.58 -5.26 13.35
CA GLU A 411 4.92 -5.05 12.78
C GLU A 411 5.37 -3.58 12.82
N ARG A 412 4.49 -2.63 12.46
CA ARG A 412 4.79 -1.19 12.44
C ARG A 412 5.20 -0.61 13.80
N HIS A 413 4.79 -1.26 14.88
CA HIS A 413 5.12 -0.87 16.24
C HIS A 413 6.26 -1.73 16.80
N PHE A 414 6.32 -3.02 16.42
CA PHE A 414 7.39 -3.93 16.83
C PHE A 414 8.74 -3.58 16.20
N SER A 415 8.80 -3.18 14.92
CA SER A 415 10.08 -2.85 14.28
C SER A 415 10.75 -1.64 14.94
N PRO A 416 10.06 -0.49 15.18
CA PRO A 416 10.67 0.64 15.89
C PRO A 416 11.00 0.35 17.35
N ALA A 417 10.31 -0.59 18.00
CA ALA A 417 10.59 -0.97 19.39
C ALA A 417 12.00 -1.56 19.56
N LEU A 418 12.53 -2.22 18.51
CA LEU A 418 13.90 -2.76 18.52
C LEU A 418 14.96 -1.67 18.73
N LEU A 419 14.69 -0.42 18.32
CA LEU A 419 15.62 0.71 18.51
C LEU A 419 15.89 1.02 19.99
N PHE A 420 14.95 0.68 20.87
CA PHE A 420 15.07 0.90 22.31
C PHE A 420 15.64 -0.31 23.04
N CYS A 421 15.45 -1.50 22.49
CA CYS A 421 15.62 -2.76 23.18
C CYS A 421 17.07 -3.00 23.67
N ASP A 422 18.06 -2.47 22.95
CA ASP A 422 19.48 -2.62 23.31
C ASP A 422 20.04 -1.40 24.07
N HIS A 423 19.21 -0.40 24.39
CA HIS A 423 19.62 0.74 25.20
C HIS A 423 19.88 0.35 26.67
N GLU A 424 20.77 1.09 27.34
CA GLU A 424 21.11 0.87 28.76
C GLU A 424 19.87 1.04 29.65
N ASP A 425 19.13 2.14 29.45
CA ASP A 425 17.85 2.39 30.10
C ASP A 425 16.73 2.60 29.05
N PRO A 426 16.05 1.52 28.61
CA PRO A 426 14.98 1.63 27.62
C PRO A 426 13.76 2.39 28.14
N GLY A 427 13.50 2.32 29.46
CA GLY A 427 12.37 3.00 30.10
C GLY A 427 12.54 4.51 30.11
N ALA A 428 13.71 4.99 30.53
CA ALA A 428 14.01 6.42 30.51
C ALA A 428 13.99 7.01 29.09
N LEU A 429 14.54 6.27 28.10
CA LEU A 429 14.53 6.71 26.70
C LEU A 429 13.11 6.79 26.13
N TRP A 430 12.26 5.79 26.42
CA TRP A 430 10.84 5.84 26.04
C TRP A 430 10.16 7.05 26.70
N ARG A 431 10.36 7.26 28.00
CA ARG A 431 9.79 8.38 28.75
C ARG A 431 10.23 9.73 28.19
N GLU A 432 11.49 9.87 27.78
CA GLU A 432 12.01 11.11 27.17
C GLU A 432 11.19 11.48 25.94
N ILE A 433 10.98 10.53 25.02
CA ILE A 433 10.21 10.76 23.80
C ILE A 433 8.73 10.99 24.11
N TRP A 434 8.17 10.25 25.07
CA TRP A 434 6.83 10.49 25.57
C TRP A 434 6.65 11.95 26.04
N LEU A 435 7.62 12.51 26.77
CA LEU A 435 7.57 13.90 27.24
C LEU A 435 7.71 14.92 26.11
N LEU A 436 8.45 14.62 25.04
CA LEU A 436 8.55 15.49 23.85
C LEU A 436 7.18 15.77 23.20
N LEU A 437 6.22 14.86 23.33
CA LEU A 437 4.89 14.96 22.72
C LEU A 437 3.84 15.62 23.64
N SER A 438 4.24 16.18 24.79
CA SER A 438 3.31 16.73 25.80
C SER A 438 2.39 17.82 25.25
N GLU A 439 2.91 18.71 24.39
CA GLU A 439 2.13 19.80 23.82
C GLU A 439 1.06 19.31 22.83
N GLN A 440 1.36 18.26 22.05
CA GLN A 440 0.38 17.61 21.16
C GLN A 440 -0.79 17.02 21.98
N ARG A 441 -0.48 16.32 23.08
CA ARG A 441 -1.51 15.78 23.98
C ARG A 441 -2.35 16.88 24.64
N ARG A 442 -1.71 17.96 25.09
CA ARG A 442 -2.40 19.13 25.67
C ARG A 442 -3.41 19.73 24.69
N ARG A 443 -3.05 19.78 23.39
CA ARG A 443 -3.95 20.24 22.33
C ARG A 443 -5.12 19.29 22.09
N ALA A 444 -4.86 17.99 22.04
CA ALA A 444 -5.91 16.97 21.89
C ALA A 444 -6.96 17.06 23.01
N GLN A 445 -6.53 17.34 24.23
CA GLN A 445 -7.43 17.54 25.38
C GLN A 445 -8.25 18.84 25.28
N GLY A 446 -7.66 19.91 24.74
CA GLY A 446 -8.27 21.25 24.73
C GLY A 446 -9.12 21.58 23.50
N ARG A 447 -9.03 20.82 22.40
CA ARG A 447 -9.66 21.15 21.11
C ARG A 447 -10.40 19.96 20.49
N ILE A 448 -11.71 19.98 20.58
CA ILE A 448 -12.60 18.94 20.03
C ILE A 448 -12.42 18.76 18.50
N SER A 449 -12.01 19.81 17.79
CA SER A 449 -11.81 19.79 16.33
C SER A 449 -10.44 19.28 15.88
N ASP A 450 -9.49 19.06 16.79
CA ASP A 450 -8.11 18.69 16.45
C ASP A 450 -7.92 17.16 16.44
N ILE A 451 -8.81 16.47 15.71
CA ILE A 451 -8.88 15.00 15.61
C ILE A 451 -7.55 14.47 15.06
N GLY A 452 -6.91 13.53 15.76
CA GLY A 452 -5.62 12.92 15.37
C GLY A 452 -4.38 13.67 15.86
N SER A 453 -4.53 14.68 16.71
CA SER A 453 -3.38 15.33 17.37
C SER A 453 -2.70 14.42 18.41
N GLU A 454 -3.40 13.39 18.87
CA GLU A 454 -2.93 12.39 19.81
C GLU A 454 -2.33 11.14 19.14
N ASP A 455 -2.44 11.00 17.81
CA ASP A 455 -1.95 9.84 17.05
C ASP A 455 -0.45 9.58 17.27
N PRO A 456 0.46 10.58 17.31
CA PRO A 456 1.87 10.32 17.60
C PRO A 456 2.10 9.73 18.99
N SER A 457 1.36 10.20 20.00
CA SER A 457 1.47 9.66 21.37
C SER A 457 0.88 8.25 21.45
N PHE A 458 -0.22 7.99 20.75
CA PHE A 458 -0.81 6.66 20.70
C PHE A 458 0.08 5.65 19.94
N PHE A 459 0.69 6.07 18.83
CA PHE A 459 1.68 5.27 18.10
C PHE A 459 2.87 4.92 19.01
N HIS A 460 3.41 5.91 19.73
CA HIS A 460 4.52 5.70 20.66
C HIS A 460 4.16 4.81 21.86
N LEU A 461 2.91 4.88 22.34
CA LEU A 461 2.37 3.94 23.32
C LEU A 461 2.42 2.50 22.80
N CYS A 462 1.95 2.25 21.57
CA CYS A 462 1.98 0.93 20.96
C CYS A 462 3.42 0.42 20.73
N VAL A 463 4.35 1.30 20.35
CA VAL A 463 5.80 0.99 20.29
C VAL A 463 6.32 0.58 21.67
N GLY A 464 5.91 1.28 22.74
CA GLY A 464 6.25 0.91 24.11
C GLY A 464 5.74 -0.47 24.51
N ILE A 465 4.51 -0.84 24.13
CA ILE A 465 3.99 -2.19 24.37
C ILE A 465 4.82 -3.23 23.60
N GLY A 466 5.18 -2.97 22.34
CA GLY A 466 6.07 -3.84 21.57
C GLY A 466 7.47 -3.96 22.18
N LEU A 467 7.98 -2.90 22.81
CA LEU A 467 9.26 -2.91 23.53
C LEU A 467 9.21 -3.82 24.76
N VAL A 468 8.10 -3.83 25.51
CA VAL A 468 7.90 -4.76 26.62
C VAL A 468 8.00 -6.21 26.12
N ASP A 469 7.33 -6.53 25.00
CA ASP A 469 7.34 -7.87 24.42
C ASP A 469 8.78 -8.29 24.02
N TRP A 470 9.52 -7.42 23.33
CA TRP A 470 10.93 -7.66 22.98
C TRP A 470 11.85 -7.84 24.20
N LEU A 471 11.67 -7.05 25.26
CA LEU A 471 12.49 -7.15 26.47
C LEU A 471 12.21 -8.44 27.25
N ILE A 472 10.98 -8.96 27.22
CA ILE A 472 10.65 -10.27 27.77
C ILE A 472 11.35 -11.36 26.96
N GLU A 473 11.26 -11.30 25.62
CA GLU A 473 11.89 -12.26 24.72
C GLU A 473 13.42 -12.29 24.86
N LYS A 474 14.06 -11.12 25.06
CA LYS A 474 15.50 -11.00 25.32
C LYS A 474 15.91 -11.28 26.77
N GLU A 475 15.03 -11.89 27.57
CA GLU A 475 15.31 -12.25 28.97
C GLU A 475 15.75 -11.03 29.85
N ARG A 476 15.22 -9.84 29.57
CA ARG A 476 15.41 -8.60 30.35
C ARG A 476 14.13 -8.18 31.10
N PRO A 477 13.52 -9.04 31.93
CA PRO A 477 12.20 -8.78 32.49
C PRO A 477 12.23 -7.67 33.56
N GLY A 478 13.40 -7.36 34.14
CA GLY A 478 13.62 -6.18 34.99
C GLY A 478 13.37 -4.86 34.24
N ASP A 479 13.95 -4.74 33.04
CA ASP A 479 13.76 -3.55 32.19
C ASP A 479 12.36 -3.54 31.58
N ALA A 480 11.81 -4.70 31.21
CA ALA A 480 10.43 -4.82 30.75
C ALA A 480 9.44 -4.28 31.79
N LYS A 481 9.65 -4.56 33.08
CA LYS A 481 8.83 -4.01 34.17
C LYS A 481 8.96 -2.49 34.29
N ARG A 482 10.18 -1.94 34.20
CA ARG A 482 10.39 -0.48 34.24
C ARG A 482 9.68 0.21 33.07
N VAL A 483 9.80 -0.33 31.86
CA VAL A 483 9.10 0.18 30.68
C VAL A 483 7.58 0.07 30.88
N TRP A 484 7.08 -1.05 31.41
CA TRP A 484 5.66 -1.21 31.74
C TRP A 484 5.17 -0.13 32.70
N ASP A 485 5.93 0.17 33.76
CA ASP A 485 5.59 1.21 34.74
C ASP A 485 5.58 2.60 34.11
N GLU A 486 6.61 2.96 33.32
CA GLU A 486 6.67 4.24 32.63
C GLU A 486 5.51 4.43 31.63
N ILE A 487 5.14 3.35 30.92
CA ILE A 487 3.99 3.38 30.01
C ILE A 487 2.68 3.60 30.78
N PHE A 488 2.45 2.82 31.84
CA PHE A 488 1.23 2.93 32.63
C PHE A 488 1.13 4.34 33.26
N ASP A 489 2.19 4.83 33.87
CA ASP A 489 2.25 6.13 34.54
C ASP A 489 2.08 7.29 33.55
N GLY A 490 2.61 7.15 32.33
CA GLY A 490 2.46 8.12 31.26
C GLY A 490 1.05 8.13 30.65
N ALA A 491 0.51 6.95 30.31
CA ALA A 491 -0.71 6.82 29.54
C ALA A 491 -1.99 6.88 30.39
N PHE A 492 -1.94 6.44 31.65
CA PHE A 492 -3.11 6.40 32.54
C PHE A 492 -3.75 7.79 32.75
N PRO A 493 -3.01 8.87 33.09
CA PRO A 493 -3.59 10.20 33.23
C PRO A 493 -4.22 10.73 31.93
N ILE A 494 -3.68 10.34 30.78
CA ILE A 494 -4.19 10.75 29.46
C ILE A 494 -5.53 10.06 29.17
N ALA A 495 -5.63 8.76 29.43
CA ALA A 495 -6.88 8.00 29.25
C ALA A 495 -8.04 8.51 30.12
N LEU A 496 -7.75 9.12 31.28
CA LEU A 496 -8.75 9.74 32.16
C LEU A 496 -9.23 11.11 31.68
N THR A 497 -8.39 11.84 30.94
CA THR A 497 -8.61 13.26 30.63
C THR A 497 -9.09 13.51 29.20
N LEU A 498 -8.88 12.56 28.28
CA LEU A 498 -9.39 12.64 26.91
C LEU A 498 -10.91 12.45 26.84
N GLY A 499 -11.55 13.07 25.84
CA GLY A 499 -12.99 12.91 25.60
C GLY A 499 -13.40 11.45 25.36
N ARG A 500 -14.66 11.10 25.66
CA ARG A 500 -15.17 9.70 25.68
C ARG A 500 -14.82 8.82 24.46
N VAL A 501 -14.80 9.37 23.24
CA VAL A 501 -14.49 8.60 22.02
C VAL A 501 -13.00 8.27 21.95
N ALA A 502 -12.14 9.26 22.18
CA ALA A 502 -10.68 9.06 22.22
C ALA A 502 -10.27 8.19 23.41
N ALA A 503 -10.92 8.32 24.58
CA ALA A 503 -10.61 7.53 25.76
C ALA A 503 -10.76 6.01 25.53
N GLY A 504 -11.65 5.58 24.63
CA GLY A 504 -11.86 4.17 24.29
C GLY A 504 -10.57 3.48 23.85
N ARG A 505 -9.90 3.94 22.79
CA ARG A 505 -8.68 3.29 22.26
C ARG A 505 -7.54 3.26 23.27
N TRP A 506 -7.40 4.31 24.08
CA TRP A 506 -6.39 4.40 25.14
C TRP A 506 -6.62 3.37 26.26
N ARG A 507 -7.87 3.22 26.71
CA ARG A 507 -8.24 2.22 27.72
C ARG A 507 -7.95 0.80 27.23
N HIS A 508 -8.27 0.51 25.97
CA HIS A 508 -7.98 -0.79 25.35
C HIS A 508 -6.47 -1.05 25.28
N ALA A 509 -5.66 -0.07 24.83
CA ALA A 509 -4.21 -0.21 24.78
C ALA A 509 -3.61 -0.47 26.17
N ILE A 510 -4.09 0.21 27.21
CA ILE A 510 -3.65 -0.04 28.59
C ILE A 510 -4.12 -1.43 29.07
N ALA A 511 -5.32 -1.88 28.75
CA ALA A 511 -5.73 -3.25 29.05
C ALA A 511 -4.82 -4.29 28.35
N LYS A 512 -4.29 -3.99 27.16
CA LYS A 512 -3.29 -4.82 26.48
C LYS A 512 -1.92 -4.79 27.13
N LEU A 513 -1.54 -3.69 27.78
CA LEU A 513 -0.34 -3.63 28.61
C LEU A 513 -0.46 -4.59 29.81
N PHE A 514 -1.65 -4.72 30.41
CA PHE A 514 -1.91 -5.69 31.50
C PHE A 514 -1.74 -7.14 31.05
N ALA A 515 -2.00 -7.47 29.78
CA ALA A 515 -1.78 -8.82 29.25
C ALA A 515 -0.32 -9.30 29.38
N ARG A 516 0.65 -8.38 29.44
CA ARG A 516 2.09 -8.71 29.54
C ARG A 516 2.57 -8.93 30.96
N LEU A 517 1.87 -8.37 31.94
CA LEU A 517 2.29 -8.39 33.35
C LEU A 517 2.56 -9.80 33.90
N PRO A 518 1.74 -10.84 33.60
CA PRO A 518 2.01 -12.19 34.08
C PRO A 518 3.35 -12.73 33.57
N HIS A 519 3.64 -12.50 32.29
CA HIS A 519 4.88 -12.92 31.65
C HIS A 519 6.10 -12.18 32.21
N ILE A 520 5.98 -10.87 32.48
CA ILE A 520 7.05 -10.10 33.13
C ILE A 520 7.37 -10.69 34.51
N VAL A 521 6.36 -10.89 35.36
CA VAL A 521 6.57 -11.36 36.73
C VAL A 521 7.14 -12.78 36.76
N GLN A 522 6.59 -13.68 35.94
CA GLN A 522 7.08 -15.05 35.83
C GLN A 522 8.51 -15.11 35.28
N ALA A 523 8.87 -14.26 34.32
CA ALA A 523 10.22 -14.18 33.80
C ALA A 523 11.22 -13.61 34.82
N GLN A 524 10.82 -12.64 35.66
CA GLN A 524 11.67 -12.15 36.75
C GLN A 524 11.90 -13.21 37.83
N ASN A 525 10.84 -13.93 38.20
CA ASN A 525 10.90 -14.99 39.19
C ASN A 525 9.76 -15.99 38.96
N PRO A 526 10.03 -17.22 38.49
CA PRO A 526 9.00 -18.23 38.21
C PRO A 526 8.16 -18.63 39.43
N SER A 527 8.64 -18.36 40.64
CA SER A 527 7.94 -18.62 41.90
C SER A 527 7.19 -17.40 42.47
N ALA A 528 7.27 -16.24 41.80
CA ALA A 528 6.61 -15.03 42.26
C ALA A 528 5.09 -15.10 42.10
N ASP A 529 4.39 -14.50 43.06
CA ASP A 529 2.95 -14.36 43.04
C ASP A 529 2.53 -13.27 42.05
N ALA A 530 2.35 -13.67 40.79
CA ALA A 530 1.87 -12.80 39.72
C ALA A 530 0.46 -12.26 39.97
N ALA A 531 -0.38 -12.96 40.74
CA ALA A 531 -1.73 -12.50 41.06
C ALA A 531 -1.70 -11.31 42.02
N SER A 532 -0.81 -11.31 43.02
CA SER A 532 -0.60 -10.19 43.92
C SER A 532 -0.09 -8.93 43.20
N GLU A 533 0.91 -9.06 42.32
CA GLU A 533 1.39 -7.91 41.53
C GLU A 533 0.30 -7.38 40.59
N ALA A 534 -0.43 -8.28 39.93
CA ALA A 534 -1.56 -7.90 39.08
C ALA A 534 -2.66 -7.17 39.85
N ALA A 535 -3.00 -7.63 41.06
CA ALA A 535 -3.97 -6.97 41.93
C ALA A 535 -3.50 -5.58 42.36
N ASN A 536 -2.22 -5.41 42.70
CA ASN A 536 -1.65 -4.09 43.00
C ASN A 536 -1.78 -3.12 41.82
N GLN A 537 -1.48 -3.57 40.60
CA GLN A 537 -1.61 -2.73 39.41
C GLN A 537 -3.09 -2.44 39.08
N LEU A 538 -3.99 -3.41 39.24
CA LEU A 538 -5.43 -3.21 39.06
C LEU A 538 -6.00 -2.19 40.05
N ALA A 539 -5.51 -2.16 41.29
CA ALA A 539 -5.96 -1.20 42.31
C ALA A 539 -5.71 0.26 41.87
N ARG A 540 -4.69 0.50 41.04
CA ARG A 540 -4.34 1.82 40.52
C ARG A 540 -5.35 2.36 39.50
N ILE A 541 -6.13 1.49 38.85
CA ILE A 541 -7.19 1.89 37.91
C ILE A 541 -8.33 2.59 38.66
N GLY A 542 -8.55 2.26 39.93
CA GLY A 542 -9.59 2.86 40.75
C GLY A 542 -11.00 2.45 40.30
N GLY A 543 -11.95 3.39 40.37
CA GLY A 543 -13.40 3.14 40.26
C GLY A 543 -14.00 3.02 38.86
N ASP A 544 -13.22 3.00 37.77
CA ASP A 544 -13.76 2.76 36.42
C ASP A 544 -13.96 1.25 36.20
N ASP A 545 -15.18 0.76 36.45
CA ASP A 545 -15.48 -0.69 36.42
C ASP A 545 -15.31 -1.31 35.05
N GLU A 546 -15.71 -0.61 33.98
CA GLU A 546 -15.53 -1.08 32.61
C GLU A 546 -14.05 -1.30 32.32
N TRP A 547 -13.21 -0.32 32.65
CA TRP A 547 -11.78 -0.43 32.38
C TRP A 547 -11.09 -1.47 33.27
N PHE A 548 -11.44 -1.51 34.55
CA PHE A 548 -10.94 -2.51 35.49
C PHE A 548 -11.26 -3.93 35.01
N VAL A 549 -12.49 -4.15 34.57
CA VAL A 549 -12.96 -5.42 34.00
C VAL A 549 -12.14 -5.83 32.78
N TRP A 550 -11.88 -4.91 31.85
CA TRP A 550 -11.06 -5.19 30.68
C TRP A 550 -9.63 -5.61 31.06
N CYS A 551 -8.99 -4.91 32.00
CA CYS A 551 -7.66 -5.27 32.48
C CYS A 551 -7.66 -6.65 33.18
N ALA A 552 -8.63 -6.92 34.05
CA ALA A 552 -8.76 -8.20 34.74
C ALA A 552 -9.00 -9.37 33.77
N ALA A 553 -9.84 -9.16 32.74
CA ALA A 553 -10.05 -10.15 31.69
C ALA A 553 -8.77 -10.43 30.90
N MET A 554 -7.98 -9.41 30.56
CA MET A 554 -6.69 -9.57 29.88
C MET A 554 -5.68 -10.35 30.75
N LEU A 555 -5.64 -10.11 32.05
CA LEU A 555 -4.79 -10.88 32.98
C LEU A 555 -5.17 -12.37 33.02
N ARG A 556 -6.47 -12.70 33.10
CA ARG A 556 -6.95 -14.09 33.05
C ARG A 556 -6.58 -14.77 31.73
N LEU A 557 -6.84 -14.10 30.61
CA LEU A 557 -6.56 -14.64 29.28
C LEU A 557 -5.06 -14.90 29.05
N ASN A 558 -4.18 -14.30 29.85
CA ASN A 558 -2.73 -14.48 29.77
C ASN A 558 -2.16 -15.24 30.98
N GLY A 559 -2.96 -16.12 31.58
CA GLY A 559 -2.47 -17.18 32.47
C GLY A 559 -2.52 -16.88 33.96
N ILE A 560 -3.12 -15.77 34.41
CA ILE A 560 -3.41 -15.58 35.83
C ILE A 560 -4.66 -16.36 36.23
N GLY A 561 -4.51 -17.23 37.24
CA GLY A 561 -5.64 -17.93 37.87
C GLY A 561 -6.63 -16.94 38.46
N ILE A 562 -7.89 -17.01 38.05
CA ILE A 562 -8.89 -16.02 38.44
C ILE A 562 -9.23 -16.07 39.93
N ALA A 563 -9.15 -17.26 40.55
CA ALA A 563 -9.34 -17.44 41.99
C ALA A 563 -8.20 -16.78 42.79
N ASP A 564 -6.95 -16.93 42.33
CA ASP A 564 -5.79 -16.30 42.95
C ASP A 564 -5.85 -14.77 42.80
N LEU A 565 -6.25 -14.29 41.63
CA LEU A 565 -6.47 -12.86 41.39
C LEU A 565 -7.59 -12.29 42.27
N ALA A 566 -8.70 -13.00 42.41
CA ALA A 566 -9.80 -12.61 43.28
C ALA A 566 -9.36 -12.56 44.76
N HIS A 567 -8.59 -13.55 45.21
CA HIS A 567 -8.04 -13.58 46.55
C HIS A 567 -7.07 -12.40 46.80
N ALA A 568 -6.15 -12.14 45.87
CA ALA A 568 -5.22 -11.02 45.95
C ALA A 568 -5.95 -9.66 45.94
N CYS A 569 -6.98 -9.51 45.10
CA CYS A 569 -7.82 -8.31 45.09
C CYS A 569 -8.53 -8.11 46.44
N GLN A 570 -9.05 -9.19 47.02
CA GLN A 570 -9.71 -9.14 48.32
C GLN A 570 -8.76 -8.70 49.45
N GLN A 571 -7.50 -9.13 49.43
CA GLN A 571 -6.49 -8.68 50.38
C GLN A 571 -6.22 -7.16 50.30
N LEU A 572 -6.42 -6.57 49.12
CA LEU A 572 -6.33 -5.12 48.88
C LEU A 572 -7.67 -4.38 49.09
N GLY A 573 -8.71 -5.08 49.57
CA GLY A 573 -10.04 -4.50 49.81
C GLY A 573 -10.89 -4.31 48.55
N MET A 574 -10.55 -4.96 47.43
CA MET A 574 -11.33 -4.93 46.19
C MET A 574 -12.20 -6.18 46.06
N ASP A 575 -13.49 -6.01 45.78
CA ASP A 575 -14.42 -7.11 45.51
C ASP A 575 -14.56 -7.32 43.99
N LEU A 576 -13.79 -8.28 43.47
CA LEU A 576 -13.75 -8.59 42.05
C LEU A 576 -15.12 -9.05 41.50
N ILE A 577 -15.86 -9.85 42.29
CA ILE A 577 -17.17 -10.39 41.89
C ILE A 577 -18.17 -9.25 41.78
N HIS A 578 -18.22 -8.39 42.80
CA HIS A 578 -19.15 -7.26 42.83
C HIS A 578 -18.94 -6.33 41.63
N ARG A 579 -17.69 -5.95 41.33
CA ARG A 579 -17.39 -5.04 40.20
C ARG A 579 -17.78 -5.64 38.85
N PHE A 580 -17.61 -6.94 38.67
CA PHE A 580 -18.04 -7.64 37.46
C PHE A 580 -19.57 -7.69 37.33
N GLU A 581 -20.29 -7.91 38.42
CA GLU A 581 -21.75 -7.90 38.44
C GLU A 581 -22.32 -6.48 38.17
N GLU A 582 -21.70 -5.45 38.73
CA GLU A 582 -22.08 -4.04 38.47
C GLU A 582 -21.89 -3.68 37.00
N PHE A 583 -20.73 -4.03 36.42
CA PHE A 583 -20.47 -3.83 34.99
C PHE A 583 -21.51 -4.55 34.12
N LEU A 584 -21.77 -5.84 34.36
CA LEU A 584 -22.76 -6.60 33.57
C LEU A 584 -24.16 -6.01 33.69
N THR A 585 -24.56 -5.59 34.89
CA THR A 585 -25.87 -4.97 35.14
C THR A 585 -26.00 -3.66 34.35
N TRP A 586 -24.95 -2.85 34.32
CA TRP A 586 -24.92 -1.61 33.57
C TRP A 586 -24.93 -1.84 32.05
N GLU A 587 -24.14 -2.80 31.57
CA GLU A 587 -23.92 -3.02 30.14
C GLU A 587 -25.13 -3.70 29.47
N ILE A 588 -25.81 -4.61 30.16
CA ILE A 588 -26.94 -5.40 29.65
C ILE A 588 -28.30 -4.69 29.89
N ARG A 589 -28.31 -3.53 30.55
CA ARG A 589 -29.57 -2.85 30.90
C ARG A 589 -30.44 -2.55 29.68
N PRO A 590 -31.78 -2.74 29.78
CA PRO A 590 -32.70 -2.36 28.72
C PRO A 590 -32.54 -0.87 28.36
N GLY A 591 -32.38 -0.57 27.07
CA GLY A 591 -32.22 0.80 26.57
C GLY A 591 -30.78 1.29 26.47
N ASN A 592 -29.77 0.45 26.77
CA ASN A 592 -28.39 0.76 26.37
C ASN A 592 -28.30 0.80 24.84
N ARG A 593 -27.89 1.95 24.28
CA ARG A 593 -27.78 2.15 22.83
C ARG A 593 -26.40 1.79 22.28
N ARG A 594 -25.46 1.39 23.14
CA ARG A 594 -24.12 0.99 22.74
C ARG A 594 -24.12 -0.47 22.27
N PRO A 595 -23.29 -0.83 21.28
CA PRO A 595 -22.99 -2.22 20.98
C PRO A 595 -22.51 -2.92 22.25
N VAL A 596 -23.00 -4.14 22.47
CA VAL A 596 -22.64 -4.96 23.63
C VAL A 596 -21.14 -5.22 23.61
N SER A 597 -20.45 -4.88 24.70
CA SER A 597 -19.01 -5.10 24.81
C SER A 597 -18.64 -6.59 24.68
N PRO A 598 -17.64 -6.95 23.85
CA PRO A 598 -17.25 -8.36 23.65
C PRO A 598 -16.64 -8.98 24.91
N VAL A 599 -16.19 -8.18 25.89
CA VAL A 599 -15.67 -8.70 27.17
C VAL A 599 -16.77 -9.34 28.03
N ILE A 600 -18.06 -9.12 27.73
CA ILE A 600 -19.17 -9.72 28.50
C ILE A 600 -19.09 -11.24 28.55
N ILE A 601 -18.72 -11.88 27.45
CA ILE A 601 -18.59 -13.35 27.40
C ILE A 601 -17.54 -13.80 28.42
N GLN A 602 -16.37 -13.15 28.41
CA GLN A 602 -15.27 -13.44 29.32
C GLN A 602 -15.66 -13.24 30.79
N ILE A 603 -16.43 -12.19 31.10
CA ILE A 603 -16.86 -11.90 32.48
C ILE A 603 -17.88 -12.92 32.98
N LYS A 604 -18.81 -13.34 32.12
CA LYS A 604 -19.78 -14.39 32.47
C LYS A 604 -19.08 -15.71 32.77
N GLU A 605 -18.06 -16.06 31.98
CA GLU A 605 -17.21 -17.23 32.25
C GLU A 605 -16.49 -17.09 33.60
N ILE A 606 -15.82 -15.95 33.82
CA ILE A 606 -15.14 -15.65 35.09
C ILE A 606 -16.07 -15.77 36.30
N LEU A 607 -17.26 -15.18 36.23
CA LEU A 607 -18.23 -15.24 37.34
C LEU A 607 -18.75 -16.67 37.58
N THR A 608 -18.77 -17.51 36.54
CA THR A 608 -19.14 -18.92 36.68
C THR A 608 -18.03 -19.70 37.39
N GLU A 609 -16.75 -19.38 37.12
CA GLU A 609 -15.59 -19.97 37.80
C GLU A 609 -15.47 -19.54 39.27
N LEU A 610 -15.81 -18.28 39.58
CA LEU A 610 -15.70 -17.72 40.93
C LEU A 610 -16.89 -18.07 41.85
N LYS A 611 -18.05 -18.38 41.30
CA LYS A 611 -19.23 -18.76 42.09
C LYS A 611 -19.20 -20.26 42.37
N PRO A 612 -19.33 -20.70 43.65
CA PRO A 612 -19.41 -22.12 43.95
C PRO A 612 -20.63 -22.74 43.24
N PRO A 613 -20.54 -24.00 42.76
CA PRO A 613 -21.68 -24.66 42.14
C PRO A 613 -22.86 -24.69 43.14
N PRO A 614 -24.11 -24.49 42.67
CA PRO A 614 -25.26 -24.52 43.54
C PRO A 614 -25.29 -25.86 44.26
N ARG A 615 -25.32 -25.82 45.61
CA ARG A 615 -25.50 -27.03 46.43
C ARG A 615 -26.82 -27.67 46.01
N THR A 616 -26.74 -28.78 45.27
CA THR A 616 -27.87 -29.68 45.05
C THR A 616 -28.35 -30.15 46.42
N ARG A 617 -29.59 -29.79 46.76
CA ARG A 617 -30.27 -30.26 47.97
C ARG A 617 -30.79 -31.67 47.76
#